data_AF-A0A7X2NRE0-F1
#
_entry.id   AF-A0A7X2NRE0-F1
#
_cell.length_a   1.000
_cell.length_b   1.000
_cell.length_c   1.000
_cell.angle_alpha   90.00
_cell.angle_beta   90.00
_cell.angle_gamma   90.00
#
_symmetry.space_group_name_H-M   'P 1'
#
loop_
_entity.id
_entity.type
_entity.pdbx_description
1 polymer ?
#
loop_
_entity_poly.entity_id
_entity_poly.type
_entity_poly.pdbx_seq_one_letter_code
_entity_poly.pdbx_strand_id
1 'polypeptide(L)'
;MIQNEEKSKEQIKAEKAVEQAKARLLEANRKASQKKRQAENRHKYMMGGIVHRYFPECYEFDEQELNRILASAIKSDQCQRIIELVRKESAGNGKLGKDISIDGGSQNEE
;
A
#
# COMPACT_ATOMS: atom_id res chain seq x y z
N MET A 1 -16.69 -57.96 -8.59
CA MET A 1 -16.56 -57.20 -7.33
C MET A 1 -15.18 -56.57 -7.33
N ILE A 2 -15.11 -55.24 -7.29
CA ILE A 2 -13.87 -54.48 -7.46
C ILE A 2 -13.03 -54.64 -6.19
N GLN A 3 -11.79 -55.08 -6.36
CA GLN A 3 -10.85 -55.36 -5.28
C GLN A 3 -10.60 -54.06 -4.49
N ASN A 4 -11.07 -54.04 -3.26
CA ASN A 4 -10.75 -52.99 -2.30
C ASN A 4 -9.34 -53.30 -1.79
N GLU A 5 -8.31 -52.80 -2.48
CA GLU A 5 -6.94 -52.83 -1.96
C GLU A 5 -6.93 -52.00 -0.67
N GLU A 6 -6.96 -52.68 0.48
CA GLU A 6 -6.78 -52.07 1.79
C GLU A 6 -5.41 -51.40 1.80
N LYS A 7 -5.38 -50.09 1.57
CA LYS A 7 -4.17 -49.26 1.72
C LYS A 7 -3.49 -49.65 3.03
N SER A 8 -2.21 -49.99 2.97
CA SER A 8 -1.42 -50.34 4.15
C SER A 8 -1.54 -49.23 5.19
N LYS A 9 -1.53 -49.56 6.49
CA LYS A 9 -1.56 -48.59 7.60
C LYS A 9 -0.53 -47.46 7.43
N GLU A 10 0.59 -47.79 6.79
CA GLU A 10 1.67 -46.87 6.48
C GLU A 10 1.31 -45.89 5.35
N GLN A 11 0.59 -46.35 4.31
CA GLN A 11 0.07 -45.49 3.23
C GLN A 11 -1.00 -44.53 3.75
N ILE A 12 -1.92 -44.99 4.61
CA ILE A 12 -2.93 -44.14 5.24
C ILE A 12 -2.27 -43.05 6.10
N LYS A 13 -1.21 -43.40 6.85
CA LYS A 13 -0.44 -42.45 7.65
C LYS A 13 0.29 -41.42 6.77
N ALA A 14 0.88 -41.86 5.67
CA ALA A 14 1.56 -40.98 4.71
C ALA A 14 0.57 -40.01 4.02
N GLU A 15 -0.59 -40.50 3.61
CA GLU A 15 -1.63 -39.70 2.95
C GLU A 15 -2.18 -38.61 3.88
N LYS A 16 -2.44 -38.96 5.15
CA LYS A 16 -2.85 -37.99 6.19
C LYS A 16 -1.77 -36.92 6.45
N ALA A 17 -0.49 -37.28 6.40
CA ALA A 17 0.60 -36.33 6.57
C ALA A 17 0.68 -35.35 5.38
N VAL A 18 0.47 -35.82 4.15
CA VAL A 18 0.41 -34.98 2.95
C VAL A 18 -0.78 -34.03 3.00
N GLU A 19 -1.95 -34.51 3.41
CA GLU A 19 -3.14 -33.67 3.57
C GLU A 19 -2.92 -32.58 4.61
N GLN A 20 -2.33 -32.91 5.77
CA GLN A 20 -2.00 -31.92 6.79
C GLN A 20 -0.97 -30.90 6.30
N ALA A 21 0.05 -31.32 5.54
CA ALA A 21 1.04 -30.43 4.94
C ALA A 21 0.40 -29.47 3.93
N LYS A 22 -0.50 -29.96 3.07
CA LYS A 22 -1.28 -29.13 2.13
C LYS A 22 -2.16 -28.12 2.86
N ALA A 23 -2.83 -28.52 3.94
CA ALA A 23 -3.64 -27.63 4.77
C ALA A 23 -2.80 -26.50 5.40
N ARG A 24 -1.62 -26.82 5.93
CA ARG A 24 -0.67 -25.82 6.47
C ARG A 24 -0.19 -24.84 5.40
N LEU A 25 0.08 -25.32 4.18
CA LEU A 25 0.49 -24.49 3.05
C LEU A 25 -0.63 -23.52 2.64
N LEU A 26 -1.86 -24.01 2.52
CA LEU A 26 -3.03 -23.17 2.23
C LEU A 26 -3.25 -22.10 3.30
N GLU A 27 -3.12 -22.46 4.58
CA GLU A 27 -3.22 -21.51 5.69
C GLU A 27 -2.11 -20.45 5.66
N ALA A 28 -0.87 -20.85 5.37
CA ALA A 28 0.26 -19.94 5.21
C ALA A 28 0.02 -18.96 4.05
N ASN A 29 -0.47 -19.44 2.91
CA ASN A 29 -0.82 -18.60 1.76
C ASN A 29 -1.96 -17.61 2.08
N ARG A 30 -2.96 -18.06 2.85
CA ARG A 30 -4.06 -17.18 3.31
C ARG A 30 -3.52 -16.08 4.22
N LYS A 31 -2.67 -16.42 5.19
CA LYS A 31 -2.03 -15.46 6.11
C LYS A 31 -1.15 -14.46 5.34
N ALA A 32 -0.36 -14.93 4.37
CA ALA A 32 0.46 -14.05 3.53
C ALA A 32 -0.41 -13.06 2.73
N SER A 33 -1.49 -13.54 2.12
CA SER A 33 -2.43 -12.72 1.35
C SER A 33 -3.12 -11.67 2.23
N GLN A 34 -3.52 -12.04 3.46
CA GLN A 34 -4.10 -11.10 4.42
C GLN A 34 -3.11 -10.02 4.84
N LYS A 35 -1.85 -10.38 5.12
CA LYS A 35 -0.79 -9.41 5.44
C LYS A 35 -0.57 -8.41 4.30
N LYS A 36 -0.56 -8.90 3.06
CA LYS A 36 -0.44 -8.04 1.87
C LYS A 36 -1.60 -7.04 1.78
N ARG A 37 -2.85 -7.51 1.90
CA ARG A 37 -4.04 -6.65 1.91
C ARG A 37 -4.02 -5.61 3.02
N GLN A 38 -3.59 -6.00 4.22
CA GLN A 38 -3.47 -5.06 5.35
C GLN A 38 -2.41 -3.99 5.08
N ALA A 39 -1.27 -4.34 4.47
CA ALA A 39 -0.25 -3.38 4.11
C ALA A 39 -0.75 -2.37 3.07
N GLU A 40 -1.41 -2.86 2.02
CA GLU A 40 -2.01 -2.03 0.98
C GLU A 40 -3.07 -1.08 1.56
N ASN A 41 -3.97 -1.59 2.41
CA ASN A 41 -4.99 -0.77 3.05
C ASN A 41 -4.38 0.30 3.97
N ARG A 42 -3.34 -0.05 4.75
CA ARG A 42 -2.64 0.94 5.58
C ARG A 42 -2.09 2.10 4.75
N HIS A 43 -1.46 1.80 3.60
CA HIS A 43 -0.95 2.84 2.71
C HIS A 43 -2.09 3.67 2.12
N LYS A 44 -3.21 3.06 1.70
CA LYS A 44 -4.39 3.80 1.21
C LYS A 44 -4.94 4.78 2.24
N TYR A 45 -5.13 4.35 3.49
CA TYR A 45 -5.61 5.22 4.57
C TYR A 45 -4.63 6.36 4.88
N MET A 46 -3.33 6.07 4.89
CA MET A 46 -2.31 7.09 5.09
C MET A 46 -2.35 8.15 3.97
N MET A 47 -2.42 7.72 2.71
CA MET A 47 -2.51 8.64 1.56
C MET A 47 -3.78 9.47 1.61
N GLY A 48 -4.94 8.86 1.87
CA GLY A 48 -6.21 9.58 1.98
C GLY A 48 -6.21 10.62 3.11
N GLY A 49 -5.63 10.28 4.27
CA GLY A 49 -5.51 11.22 5.40
C GLY A 49 -4.60 12.42 5.10
N ILE A 50 -3.53 12.23 4.33
CA ILE A 50 -2.63 13.32 3.91
C ILE A 50 -3.33 14.24 2.92
N VAL A 51 -4.03 13.67 1.93
CA VAL A 51 -4.80 14.47 0.95
C VAL A 51 -5.85 15.29 1.68
N HIS A 52 -6.66 14.70 2.57
CA HIS A 52 -7.66 15.44 3.33
C HIS A 52 -7.07 16.56 4.20
N ARG A 53 -5.86 16.37 4.77
CA ARG A 53 -5.20 17.38 5.61
C ARG A 53 -4.79 18.63 4.85
N TYR A 54 -4.26 18.48 3.63
CA TYR A 54 -3.71 19.60 2.85
C TYR A 54 -4.62 20.05 1.71
N PHE A 55 -5.63 19.25 1.36
CA PHE A 55 -6.62 19.52 0.33
C PHE A 55 -8.02 19.11 0.81
N PRO A 56 -8.63 19.88 1.75
CA PRO A 56 -9.93 19.54 2.33
C PRO A 56 -11.10 19.58 1.33
N GLU A 57 -10.97 20.39 0.27
CA GLU A 57 -11.91 20.51 -0.84
C GLU A 57 -11.92 19.26 -1.75
N CYS A 58 -11.07 18.26 -1.50
CA CYS A 58 -10.98 17.06 -2.34
C CYS A 58 -12.28 16.28 -2.48
N TYR A 59 -13.25 16.47 -1.57
CA TYR A 59 -14.56 15.81 -1.61
C TYR A 59 -15.55 16.46 -2.58
N GLU A 60 -15.24 17.65 -3.09
CA GLU A 60 -16.09 18.36 -4.06
C GLU A 60 -15.84 17.89 -5.50
N PHE A 61 -14.74 17.18 -5.72
CA PHE A 61 -14.30 16.69 -7.02
C PHE A 61 -14.57 15.19 -7.18
N ASP A 62 -14.93 14.79 -8.39
CA ASP A 62 -14.98 13.37 -8.72
C ASP A 62 -13.57 12.75 -8.89
N GLU A 63 -13.51 11.44 -9.08
CA GLU A 63 -12.24 10.73 -9.23
C GLU A 63 -11.41 11.24 -10.41
N GLN A 64 -12.03 11.58 -11.54
CA GLN A 64 -11.32 12.03 -12.73
C GLN A 64 -10.76 13.44 -12.55
N GLU A 65 -11.55 14.32 -11.96
CA GLU A 65 -11.16 15.69 -11.61
C GLU A 65 -10.01 15.70 -10.60
N LEU A 66 -10.15 14.91 -9.52
CA LEU A 66 -9.12 14.78 -8.50
C LEU A 66 -7.83 14.21 -9.08
N ASN A 67 -7.91 13.22 -9.97
CA ASN A 67 -6.75 12.68 -10.68
C ASN A 67 -6.05 13.75 -11.53
N ARG A 68 -6.81 14.62 -12.21
CA ARG A 68 -6.23 15.71 -13.01
C ARG A 68 -5.53 16.75 -12.13
N ILE A 69 -6.15 17.15 -11.02
CA ILE A 69 -5.59 18.10 -10.06
C ILE A 69 -4.30 17.56 -9.45
N LEU A 70 -4.33 16.34 -8.92
CA LEU A 70 -3.18 15.71 -8.28
C LEU A 70 -2.05 15.45 -9.28
N ALA A 71 -2.36 14.98 -10.49
CA ALA A 71 -1.35 14.79 -11.52
C ALA A 71 -0.65 16.10 -11.90
N SER A 72 -1.40 17.20 -12.00
CA SER A 72 -0.83 18.53 -12.27
C SER A 72 0.04 19.01 -11.11
N ALA A 73 -0.48 18.93 -9.88
CA ALA A 73 0.23 19.35 -8.67
C ALA A 73 1.54 18.58 -8.48
N ILE A 74 1.52 17.25 -8.62
CA ILE A 74 2.71 16.40 -8.46
C ILE A 74 3.73 16.67 -9.58
N LYS A 75 3.28 16.91 -10.81
CA LYS A 75 4.18 17.23 -11.93
C LYS A 75 4.73 18.65 -11.91
N SER A 76 4.19 19.52 -11.05
CA SER A 76 4.70 20.89 -10.92
C SER A 76 6.17 20.90 -10.49
N ASP A 77 6.95 21.85 -11.02
CA ASP A 77 8.37 21.97 -10.69
C ASP A 77 8.59 22.21 -9.19
N GLN A 78 7.67 22.91 -8.53
CA GLN A 78 7.70 23.12 -7.09
C GLN A 78 7.65 21.78 -6.34
N CYS A 79 6.67 20.92 -6.68
CA CYS A 79 6.52 19.63 -6.05
C CYS A 79 7.73 18.71 -6.33
N GLN A 80 8.22 18.68 -7.57
CA GLN A 80 9.41 17.89 -7.93
C GLN A 80 10.66 18.33 -7.18
N ARG A 81 10.90 19.64 -7.02
CA ARG A 81 12.04 20.14 -6.22
C ARG A 81 11.93 19.75 -4.76
N ILE A 82 10.75 19.86 -4.14
CA ILE A 82 10.55 19.42 -2.76
C ILE A 82 10.77 17.90 -2.62
N ILE A 83 10.31 17.10 -3.59
CA ILE A 83 10.57 15.64 -3.60
C ILE A 83 12.08 15.36 -3.63
N GLU A 84 12.85 16.07 -4.44
CA GLU A 84 14.30 15.93 -4.48
C GLU A 84 14.98 16.31 -3.17
N LEU A 85 14.55 17.41 -2.54
CA LEU A 85 15.07 17.84 -1.25
C LEU A 85 14.79 16.78 -0.18
N VAL A 86 13.54 16.31 -0.05
CA VAL A 86 13.16 15.27 0.92
C VAL A 86 13.93 13.96 0.68
N ARG A 87 14.18 13.58 -0.58
CA ARG A 87 15.00 12.40 -0.91
C ARG A 87 16.46 12.59 -0.47
N LYS A 88 17.05 13.76 -0.72
CA LYS A 88 18.42 14.09 -0.30
C LYS A 88 18.54 14.13 1.23
N GLU A 89 17.56 14.72 1.92
CA GLU A 89 17.49 14.74 3.39
C GLU A 89 17.39 13.33 3.98
N SER A 90 16.53 12.49 3.40
CA SER A 90 16.37 11.09 3.81
C SER A 90 17.64 10.26 3.62
N ALA A 91 18.44 10.58 2.60
CA ALA A 91 19.74 9.94 2.35
C ALA A 91 20.87 10.52 3.24
N GLY A 92 20.73 11.77 3.70
CA GLY A 92 21.77 12.51 4.40
C GLY A 92 21.71 12.48 5.93
N ASN A 93 20.53 12.42 6.55
CA ASN A 93 20.39 12.33 8.02
C ASN A 93 18.94 12.04 8.47
N GLY A 94 18.73 10.96 9.22
CA GLY A 94 17.44 10.60 9.81
C GLY A 94 17.02 11.44 11.03
N LYS A 95 16.83 12.76 10.89
CA LYS A 95 16.26 13.59 11.97
C LYS A 95 15.24 14.66 11.52
N LEU A 96 14.01 14.39 11.94
CA LEU A 96 12.94 15.26 12.43
C LEU A 96 12.41 16.42 11.56
N GLY A 97 11.14 16.24 11.14
CA GLY A 97 10.02 17.09 11.51
C GLY A 97 10.27 18.60 11.57
N LYS A 98 9.88 19.29 10.50
CA LYS A 98 9.44 20.69 10.61
C LYS A 98 8.36 20.94 9.58
N ASP A 99 7.28 21.57 10.02
CA ASP A 99 6.16 21.98 9.19
C ASP A 99 6.67 22.66 7.92
N ILE A 100 6.32 22.09 6.77
CA ILE A 100 6.53 22.75 5.48
C ILE A 100 5.49 23.87 5.42
N SER A 101 5.86 25.07 5.87
CA SER A 101 5.12 26.29 5.59
C SER A 101 5.22 26.54 4.08
N ILE A 102 4.18 26.14 3.34
CA ILE A 102 4.02 26.51 1.93
C ILE A 102 3.39 27.90 1.93
N ASP A 103 4.21 28.95 1.98
CA ASP A 103 3.74 30.31 1.72
C ASP A 103 3.63 30.49 0.20
N GLY A 104 2.41 30.32 -0.31
CA GLY A 104 2.07 30.48 -1.71
C GLY A 104 1.70 31.92 -2.01
N GLY A 105 2.69 32.82 -2.03
CA GLY A 105 2.52 34.14 -2.64
C GLY A 105 2.32 33.99 -4.14
N SER A 106 1.14 34.36 -4.64
CA SER A 106 0.95 34.73 -6.04
C SER A 106 0.32 36.11 -6.06
N GLN A 107 1.18 37.12 -6.05
CA GLN A 107 0.87 38.41 -6.64
C GLN A 107 0.70 38.16 -8.14
N ASN A 108 -0.51 38.36 -8.66
CA ASN A 108 -0.67 38.72 -10.06
C ASN A 108 -1.44 40.04 -10.08
N GLU A 109 -0.65 41.10 -10.27
CA GLU A 109 -1.07 42.35 -10.89
C GLU A 109 -1.50 42.04 -12.33
N GLU A 110 -2.74 42.35 -12.70
CA GLU A 110 -3.15 43.34 -13.73
C GLU A 110 -4.68 43.30 -13.92
#